data_AF-A0A842R2D8-F1
#
_entry.id   AF-A0A842R2D8-F1
#
_cell.length_a   1.000
_cell.length_b   1.000
_cell.length_c   1.000
_cell.angle_alpha   90.00
_cell.angle_beta   90.00
_cell.angle_gamma   90.00
#
_symmetry.space_group_name_H-M   'P 1'
#
loop_
_entity.id
_entity.type
_entity.pdbx_description
1 polymer ?
#
loop_
_entity_poly.entity_id
_entity_poly.type
_entity_poly.pdbx_seq_one_letter_code
_entity_poly.pdbx_strand_id
1 'polypeptide(L)'
;MILIAISNVQHYCKSNVNTGSLLKIYHNMIAVSDSYISKIGDRRLLQILKELQGHGLIELSVVSRGRYGRYSVAKLCIERKTIESIFSKDANLKKMLNHVPRVRNLDSFLR
;
A
#
# COMPACT_ATOMS: atom_id res chain seq x y z
N MET A 1 -6.86 -4.07 -4.58
CA MET A 1 -6.43 -4.30 -3.18
C MET A 1 -5.12 -3.59 -2.84
N ILE A 2 -3.95 -4.00 -3.38
CA ILE A 2 -2.65 -3.40 -3.03
C ILE A 2 -2.59 -1.89 -3.33
N LEU A 3 -3.12 -1.46 -4.47
CA LEU A 3 -3.19 -0.03 -4.81
C LEU A 3 -4.04 0.78 -3.81
N ILE A 4 -5.13 0.19 -3.30
CA ILE A 4 -5.96 0.78 -2.24
C ILE A 4 -5.17 0.86 -0.93
N ALA A 5 -4.41 -0.18 -0.58
CA ALA A 5 -3.55 -0.17 0.60
C ALA A 5 -2.52 0.97 0.55
N ILE A 6 -1.87 1.17 -0.59
CA ILE A 6 -0.92 2.28 -0.78
C ILE A 6 -1.64 3.64 -0.64
N SER A 7 -2.80 3.79 -1.29
CA SER A 7 -3.64 5.00 -1.19
C SER A 7 -4.06 5.34 0.23
N ASN A 8 -4.46 4.34 1.01
CA ASN A 8 -4.90 4.54 2.38
C ASN A 8 -3.74 4.98 3.28
N VAL A 9 -2.55 4.38 3.14
CA VAL A 9 -1.38 4.80 3.93
C VAL A 9 -0.98 6.23 3.57
N GLN A 10 -0.90 6.57 2.29
CA GLN A 10 -0.52 7.94 1.90
C GLN A 10 -1.54 8.98 2.36
N HIS A 11 -2.83 8.63 2.40
CA HIS A 11 -3.87 9.54 2.86
C HIS A 11 -3.91 9.70 4.37
N TYR A 12 -3.95 8.59 5.11
CA TYR A 12 -4.10 8.63 6.58
C TYR A 12 -2.78 8.91 7.31
N CYS A 13 -1.66 8.42 6.80
CA CYS A 13 -0.34 8.56 7.43
C CYS A 13 0.53 9.64 6.78
N LYS A 14 0.08 10.26 5.68
CA LYS A 14 0.81 11.32 4.93
C LYS A 14 2.26 10.94 4.60
N SER A 15 2.54 9.65 4.45
CA SER A 15 3.89 9.11 4.27
C SER A 15 3.92 8.10 3.14
N ASN A 16 5.10 7.94 2.53
CA ASN A 16 5.29 6.91 1.52
C ASN A 16 5.32 5.52 2.17
N VAL A 17 4.97 4.49 1.39
CA VAL A 17 4.70 3.17 1.95
C VAL A 17 5.93 2.30 1.86
N ASN A 18 6.49 1.90 3.00
CA ASN A 18 7.54 0.87 3.03
C ASN A 18 6.96 -0.47 2.54
N THR A 19 7.61 -1.09 1.55
CA THR A 19 7.17 -2.37 0.98
C THR A 19 7.11 -3.50 2.02
N GLY A 20 8.00 -3.50 3.02
CA GLY A 20 7.99 -4.48 4.10
C GLY A 20 6.77 -4.35 5.04
N SER A 21 6.27 -3.13 5.22
CA SER A 21 5.04 -2.88 5.99
C SER A 21 3.78 -3.09 5.16
N LEU A 22 3.87 -2.87 3.84
CA LEU A 22 2.74 -2.98 2.91
C LEU A 22 2.12 -4.38 2.90
N LEU A 23 2.93 -5.45 3.01
CA LEU A 23 2.41 -6.82 3.07
C LEU A 23 1.45 -7.01 4.25
N LYS A 24 1.84 -6.52 5.42
CA LYS A 24 1.03 -6.60 6.65
C LYS A 24 -0.26 -5.80 6.53
N ILE A 25 -0.18 -4.62 5.93
CA ILE A 25 -1.37 -3.77 5.69
C ILE A 25 -2.32 -4.47 4.72
N TYR A 26 -1.80 -5.04 3.64
CA TYR A 26 -2.59 -5.82 2.69
C TYR A 26 -3.27 -7.02 3.36
N HIS A 27 -2.57 -7.79 4.20
CA HIS A 27 -3.18 -8.92 4.92
C HIS A 27 -4.25 -8.48 5.92
N ASN A 28 -4.05 -7.36 6.62
CA ASN A 28 -5.07 -6.79 7.51
C ASN A 28 -6.31 -6.37 6.72
N MET A 29 -6.12 -5.79 5.54
CA MET A 29 -7.21 -5.43 4.64
C MET A 29 -7.99 -6.65 4.16
N ILE A 30 -7.31 -7.73 3.78
CA ILE A 30 -7.98 -9.00 3.44
C ILE A 30 -8.79 -9.51 4.61
N ALA A 31 -8.23 -9.51 5.83
CA ALA A 31 -8.89 -10.07 7.01
C ALA A 31 -10.19 -9.34 7.39
N VAL A 32 -10.34 -8.07 7.00
CA VAL A 32 -11.55 -7.26 7.24
C VAL A 32 -12.48 -7.27 6.02
N SER A 33 -12.01 -7.75 4.87
CA SER A 33 -12.83 -7.88 3.69
C SER A 33 -13.62 -9.19 3.72
N ASP A 34 -14.86 -9.17 3.23
CA ASP A 34 -15.67 -10.37 2.99
C ASP A 34 -15.18 -11.19 1.78
N SER A 35 -13.95 -10.94 1.31
CA SER A 35 -13.41 -11.51 0.08
C SER A 35 -12.60 -12.78 0.38
N TYR A 36 -12.82 -13.83 -0.41
CA TYR A 36 -12.05 -15.08 -0.38
C TYR A 36 -10.66 -14.92 -1.03
N ILE A 37 -10.00 -13.79 -0.79
CA ILE A 37 -8.69 -13.49 -1.40
C ILE A 37 -7.59 -14.11 -0.55
N SER A 38 -6.74 -14.92 -1.19
CA SER A 38 -5.60 -15.54 -0.53
C SER A 38 -4.53 -14.52 -0.13
N LYS A 39 -3.89 -14.76 1.01
CA LYS A 39 -2.68 -14.03 1.40
C LYS A 39 -1.57 -14.32 0.39
N ILE A 40 -0.78 -13.30 0.10
CA ILE A 40 0.43 -13.41 -0.74
C ILE A 40 1.68 -13.27 0.13
N GLY A 41 2.82 -13.77 -0.34
CA GLY A 41 4.13 -13.52 0.26
C GLY A 41 4.88 -12.35 -0.38
N ASP A 42 6.04 -12.01 0.18
CA ASP A 42 6.86 -10.85 -0.25
C ASP A 42 7.25 -10.90 -1.73
N ARG A 43 7.62 -12.08 -2.25
CA ARG A 43 7.98 -12.25 -3.67
C ARG A 43 6.85 -11.83 -4.61
N ARG A 44 5.61 -12.25 -4.31
CA ARG A 44 4.45 -11.93 -5.14
C ARG A 44 4.04 -10.48 -4.98
N LEU A 45 4.14 -9.93 -3.76
CA LEU A 45 3.94 -8.49 -3.54
C LEU A 45 4.89 -7.66 -4.41
N LEU A 46 6.18 -8.00 -4.42
CA LEU A 46 7.19 -7.30 -5.22
C LEU A 46 6.87 -7.36 -6.72
N GLN A 47 6.45 -8.52 -7.24
CA GLN A 47 6.04 -8.65 -8.64
C GLN A 47 4.88 -7.72 -8.97
N ILE A 48 3.82 -7.72 -8.14
CA ILE A 48 2.66 -6.85 -8.35
C ILE A 48 3.07 -5.37 -8.29
N LEU A 49 3.95 -4.99 -7.37
CA LEU A 49 4.45 -3.63 -7.29
C LEU A 49 5.22 -3.21 -8.56
N LYS A 50 6.06 -4.10 -9.10
CA LYS A 50 6.77 -3.85 -10.37
C LYS A 50 5.80 -3.75 -11.54
N GLU A 51 4.78 -4.60 -11.60
CA GLU A 51 3.72 -4.53 -12.62
C GLU A 51 3.00 -3.16 -12.54
N LEU A 52 2.57 -2.73 -11.34
CA LEU A 52 1.94 -1.42 -11.13
C LEU A 52 2.86 -0.25 -11.50
N GLN A 53 4.16 -0.36 -11.23
CA GLN A 53 5.16 0.64 -11.64
C GLN A 53 5.29 0.70 -13.17
N GLY A 54 5.30 -0.44 -13.85
CA GLY A 54 5.33 -0.51 -15.32
C GLY A 54 4.12 0.16 -15.97
N HIS A 55 2.96 0.17 -15.29
CA HIS A 55 1.76 0.90 -15.71
C HIS A 55 1.74 2.38 -15.29
N GLY A 56 2.80 2.88 -14.63
CA GLY A 56 2.86 4.27 -14.17
C GLY A 56 1.90 4.63 -13.05
N LEU A 57 1.34 3.64 -12.35
CA LEU A 57 0.38 3.87 -11.25
C LEU A 57 1.10 4.19 -9.94
N ILE A 58 2.29 3.64 -9.76
CA ILE A 58 3.15 3.87 -8.60
C ILE A 58 4.59 4.12 -9.03
N GLU A 59 5.34 4.75 -8.14
CA GLU A 59 6.79 4.86 -8.19
C GLU A 59 7.37 3.99 -7.07
N LEU A 60 8.36 3.15 -7.41
CA LEU A 60 9.17 2.43 -6.43
C LEU A 60 10.55 3.07 -6.36
N SER A 61 10.95 3.47 -5.16
CA SER A 61 12.27 4.03 -4.87
C SER A 61 12.92 3.31 -3.70
N VAL A 62 14.26 3.33 -3.65
CA VAL A 62 15.03 2.77 -2.54
C VAL A 62 15.57 3.93 -1.72
N VAL A 63 15.24 3.95 -0.44
CA VAL A 63 15.67 5.00 0.49
C VAL A 63 16.69 4.42 1.47
N SER A 64 17.80 5.14 1.67
CA SER A 64 18.83 4.80 2.65
C SER A 64 18.42 5.25 4.05
N ARG A 65 18.64 4.40 5.06
CA ARG A 65 18.60 4.76 6.50
C ARG A 65 19.99 4.75 7.14
N GLY A 66 21.04 5.00 6.37
CA GLY A 66 22.41 4.96 6.87
C GLY A 66 22.77 3.56 7.38
N ARG A 67 23.13 3.44 8.67
CA ARG A 67 23.55 2.17 9.29
C ARG A 67 22.45 1.10 9.37
N TYR A 68 21.19 1.50 9.24
CA TYR A 68 20.04 0.58 9.26
C TYR A 68 19.70 0.00 7.88
N GLY A 69 20.55 0.25 6.88
CA GLY A 69 20.43 -0.32 5.55
C GLY A 69 19.50 0.49 4.64
N ARG A 70 18.93 -0.21 3.65
CA ARG A 70 18.08 0.38 2.61
C ARG A 70 16.71 -0.28 2.63
N TYR A 71 15.67 0.49 2.35
CA TYR A 71 14.31 -0.03 2.23
C TYR A 71 13.63 0.51 0.98
N SER A 72 12.78 -0.31 0.38
CA SER A 72 12.00 0.08 -0.78
C SER A 72 10.71 0.75 -0.34
N VAL A 73 10.35 1.79 -1.07
CA VAL A 73 9.24 2.68 -0.78
C VAL A 73 8.38 2.79 -2.03
N ALA A 74 7.06 2.69 -1.84
CA ALA A 74 6.07 2.87 -2.88
C ALA A 74 5.31 4.20 -2.68
N LYS A 75 5.14 4.94 -3.78
CA LYS A 75 4.40 6.20 -3.84
C LYS A 75 3.38 6.13 -4.97
N LEU A 76 2.14 6.58 -4.76
CA LEU A 76 1.18 6.74 -5.85
C LEU A 76 1.64 7.84 -6.82
N CYS A 77 1.52 7.56 -8.12
CA CYS A 77 1.71 8.54 -9.18
C CYS A 77 0.38 9.11 -9.70
N ILE A 78 -0.75 8.53 -9.29
CA ILE A 78 -2.09 8.95 -9.66
C ILE A 78 -2.80 9.60 -8.50
N GLU A 79 -3.75 10.49 -8.80
CA GLU A 79 -4.57 11.14 -7.79
C GLU A 79 -5.45 10.13 -7.03
N ARG A 80 -5.58 10.32 -5.73
CA ARG A 80 -6.47 9.52 -4.88
C ARG A 80 -7.92 9.55 -5.35
N LYS A 81 -8.40 10.69 -5.86
CA LYS A 81 -9.77 10.81 -6.40
C LYS A 81 -10.03 9.84 -7.56
N THR A 82 -9.02 9.61 -8.41
CA THR A 82 -9.10 8.63 -9.51
C THR A 82 -9.19 7.20 -8.98
N ILE A 83 -8.42 6.88 -7.93
CA ILE A 83 -8.50 5.58 -7.25
C ILE A 83 -9.90 5.38 -6.66
N GLU A 84 -10.41 6.38 -5.93
CA GLU A 84 -11.74 6.33 -5.32
C GLU A 84 -12.85 6.18 -6.37
N SER A 85 -12.80 6.93 -7.48
CA SER A 85 -13.82 6.87 -8.53
C SER A 85 -13.85 5.51 -9.25
N ILE A 86 -12.68 4.88 -9.44
CA ILE A 86 -12.59 3.57 -10.09
C ILE A 86 -13.04 2.46 -9.14
N PHE A 87 -12.50 2.42 -7.92
CA PHE A 87 -12.76 1.33 -6.98
C PHE A 87 -14.11 1.44 -6.25
N SER A 88 -14.74 2.61 -6.21
CA SER A 88 -16.08 2.77 -5.62
C SER A 88 -17.19 2.08 -6.42
N LYS A 89 -16.93 1.71 -7.68
CA LYS A 89 -17.86 0.95 -8.52
C LYS A 89 -18.03 -0.49 -8.07
N ASP A 90 -17.06 -1.04 -7.33
CA ASP A 90 -17.11 -2.38 -6.76
C ASP A 90 -17.48 -2.29 -5.28
N ALA A 91 -18.59 -2.92 -4.88
CA ALA A 91 -19.11 -2.85 -3.51
C ALA A 91 -18.13 -3.41 -2.46
N ASN A 92 -17.35 -4.43 -2.80
CA ASN A 92 -16.37 -5.04 -1.90
C ASN A 92 -15.17 -4.10 -1.73
N LEU A 93 -14.67 -3.54 -2.82
CA LEU A 93 -13.52 -2.63 -2.79
C LEU A 93 -13.88 -1.26 -2.20
N LYS A 94 -15.13 -0.80 -2.37
CA LYS A 94 -15.65 0.43 -1.77
C LYS A 94 -15.52 0.44 -0.25
N LYS A 95 -15.84 -0.68 0.43
CA LYS A 95 -15.67 -0.82 1.88
C LYS A 95 -14.20 -0.61 2.32
N MET A 96 -13.26 -0.89 1.43
CA MET A 96 -11.82 -0.88 1.72
C MET A 96 -11.16 0.48 1.45
N LEU A 97 -11.79 1.37 0.69
CA LEU A 97 -11.28 2.73 0.41
C LEU A 97 -11.11 3.59 1.66
N ASN A 98 -11.89 3.30 2.71
CA ASN A 98 -11.86 4.02 3.99
C ASN A 98 -11.22 3.21 5.12
N HIS A 99 -10.55 2.09 4.79
CA HIS A 99 -9.88 1.28 5.79
C HIS A 99 -8.65 2.03 6.33
N VAL A 100 -8.71 2.44 7.60
CA VAL A 100 -7.58 3.07 8.29
C VAL A 100 -6.51 2.01 8.54
N PRO A 101 -5.32 2.12 7.93
CA PRO A 101 -4.29 1.12 8.05
C PRO A 101 -3.78 1.10 9.49
N ARG A 102 -3.76 -0.09 10.11
CA ARG A 102 -3.09 -0.31 11.41
C ARG A 102 -1.58 -0.29 11.22
N VAL A 103 -1.04 0.90 11.15
CA VAL A 103 0.40 1.14 11.16
C VAL A 103 0.86 1.24 12.61
N ARG A 104 1.22 0.11 13.24
CA ARG A 104 1.98 0.17 14.50
C ARG A 104 3.37 0.69 14.17
N ASN A 105 3.66 1.93 14.57
CA ASN A 105 4.96 2.59 14.50
C ASN A 105 5.57 2.71 13.08
N LEU A 106 5.09 3.66 12.26
CA LEU A 106 5.96 4.26 11.23
C LEU A 106 6.71 5.50 11.75
N ASP A 107 6.26 6.10 12.87
CA ASP A 107 6.75 7.40 13.34
C ASP A 107 7.79 7.33 14.47
N SER A 108 8.14 6.17 15.02
CA SER A 108 9.20 6.11 16.05
C SER A 108 10.60 6.41 15.52
N PHE A 109 10.75 6.73 14.23
CA PHE A 109 12.05 6.96 13.59
C PHE A 109 12.04 8.08 12.53
N LEU A 110 11.06 9.00 12.58
CA LEU A 110 11.02 10.22 11.76
C LEU A 110 11.19 11.48 12.64
N ARG A 111 12.21 11.46 13.50
CA ARG A 111 12.85 12.67 14.03
C ARG A 111 14.30 12.68 13.59
#